data_AF-A0A9P8I0P0-F1
#
_entry.id   AF-A0A9P8I0P0-F1
#
_cell.length_a   1.000
_cell.length_b   1.000
_cell.length_c   1.000
_cell.angle_alpha   90.00
_cell.angle_beta   90.00
_cell.angle_gamma   90.00
#
_symmetry.space_group_name_H-M   'P 1'
#
loop_
_entity.id
_entity.type
_entity.pdbx_description
1 polymer ?
#
loop_
_entity_poly.entity_id
_entity_poly.type
_entity_poly.pdbx_seq_one_letter_code
_entity_poly.pdbx_strand_id
1 'polypeptide(L)'
;MVSQECQGGGTYGGQKEPPYGILTYTWGRWEISQGPAIDIKGTTWKIPAVQESHFTVEAFRRVIERVGEDVEYVWIDIACIDQEDDVVKMDEVGKQVGIFRGAHRVYVWLNRLAPSELQRCLDDVFQHGPELHYEKSGPGVLQCLQTLVGAFEILFSDPWFSSLWTLQESILRRDAMILSREASPVLLGFRDGNAFLASLISACQNIYKDCARVRTKYSSFFHDPSIKETADKLYSMIEQVGFQFLYCSNPNMQYGAARFRKTSREEDRIYGIMQIYGLDIGSSSSPDHKPVLEQLEDKFGKALISRSPILSQMFTHVQTPPHGKSWRITQHSRVPEELEVYYPPAAFSASTSESHPSPEIPHCQITTHPISGQIRVSGKSWPFANLLKYWHLRWDPYLDTPQKIMLDDSSHTLGRLPPRLSQFNLPPDNRQFELGKSLVALLGEANLIWFLLGETLVRTREYGPVYANWFLGLVLLRRPEEGWWERVGVCSWNAGEDFSLAEQPELPCPQWELFEGQLG
;
A
#
# COMPACT_ATOMS: atom_id res chain seq x y z
N MET A 1 19.99 11.24 29.09
CA MET A 1 20.30 10.73 27.73
C MET A 1 21.43 11.58 27.15
N VAL A 2 22.32 10.97 26.37
CA VAL A 2 23.45 11.65 25.72
C VAL A 2 23.47 11.21 24.25
N SER A 3 23.46 12.17 23.33
CA SER A 3 23.64 11.91 21.90
C SER A 3 25.09 11.51 21.63
N GLN A 4 25.28 10.51 20.77
CA GLN A 4 26.60 10.02 20.38
C GLN A 4 26.77 10.25 18.88
N GLU A 5 27.75 11.07 18.50
CA GLU A 5 28.11 11.23 17.09
C GLU A 5 28.89 10.01 16.59
N CYS A 6 28.74 9.70 15.29
CA CYS A 6 29.50 8.64 14.68
C CYS A 6 30.99 9.03 14.58
N GLN A 7 31.86 8.26 15.19
CA GLN A 7 33.32 8.45 15.17
C GLN A 7 33.98 7.87 13.91
N GLY A 8 33.17 7.52 12.90
CA GLY A 8 33.60 6.84 11.68
C GLY A 8 33.42 5.32 11.73
N GLY A 9 33.17 4.72 10.56
CA GLY A 9 33.03 3.27 10.40
C GLY A 9 31.87 2.65 11.21
N GLY A 10 30.81 3.42 11.48
CA GLY A 10 29.67 2.99 12.29
C GLY A 10 29.95 2.93 13.80
N THR A 11 30.99 3.62 14.29
CA THR A 11 31.38 3.58 15.71
C THR A 11 30.68 4.66 16.52
N TYR A 12 30.02 4.30 17.62
CA TYR A 12 29.32 5.20 18.54
C TYR A 12 29.72 4.90 19.98
N GLY A 13 30.24 5.90 20.71
CA GLY A 13 30.67 5.70 22.10
C GLY A 13 31.72 4.58 22.29
N GLY A 14 32.60 4.37 21.29
CA GLY A 14 33.60 3.29 21.30
C GLY A 14 33.10 1.90 20.91
N GLN A 15 31.80 1.73 20.63
CA GLN A 15 31.23 0.48 20.12
C GLN A 15 31.01 0.57 18.60
N LYS A 16 31.46 -0.45 17.85
CA LYS A 16 31.24 -0.52 16.41
C LYS A 16 29.88 -1.15 16.12
N GLU A 17 29.05 -0.45 15.33
CA GLU A 17 27.71 -0.89 14.90
C GLU A 17 26.86 -1.43 16.07
N PRO A 18 26.69 -0.65 17.17
CA PRO A 18 26.00 -1.15 18.35
C PRO A 18 24.53 -1.47 18.02
N PRO A 19 23.94 -2.53 18.62
CA PRO A 19 22.51 -2.78 18.52
C PRO A 19 21.73 -1.57 19.05
N TYR A 20 20.72 -1.14 18.30
CA TYR A 20 19.90 0.01 18.68
C TYR A 20 18.41 -0.26 18.54
N GLY A 21 17.63 0.41 19.38
CA GLY A 21 16.18 0.47 19.30
C GLY A 21 15.71 1.66 18.45
N ILE A 22 14.49 1.58 17.94
CA ILE A 22 13.81 2.73 17.33
C ILE A 22 12.47 2.95 18.01
N LEU A 23 12.16 4.22 18.25
CA LEU A 23 10.83 4.67 18.65
C LEU A 23 10.16 5.35 17.45
N THR A 24 9.00 4.85 17.02
CA THR A 24 8.10 5.55 16.07
C THR A 24 6.96 6.25 16.82
N TYR A 25 6.79 7.53 16.51
CA TYR A 25 5.94 8.50 17.22
C TYR A 25 5.76 9.75 16.33
N THR A 26 5.14 10.83 16.83
CA THR A 26 4.77 11.96 15.96
C THR A 26 5.05 13.34 16.53
N TRP A 27 6.24 13.56 17.08
CA TRP A 27 6.64 14.85 17.68
C TRP A 27 6.57 16.03 16.71
N GLY A 28 7.12 15.89 15.49
CA GLY A 28 7.21 16.99 14.53
C GLY A 28 5.87 17.63 14.11
N ARG A 29 4.72 16.98 14.34
CA ARG A 29 3.40 17.59 14.09
C ARG A 29 2.88 18.47 15.22
N TRP A 30 3.49 18.34 16.39
CA TRP A 30 3.13 19.05 17.61
C TRP A 30 4.29 19.92 18.08
N GLU A 31 5.25 20.18 17.20
CA GLU A 31 6.34 21.10 17.43
C GLU A 31 5.80 22.52 17.61
N ILE A 32 6.32 23.20 18.63
CA ILE A 32 6.01 24.60 18.93
C ILE A 32 7.30 25.41 19.13
N SER A 33 7.23 26.70 18.84
CA SER A 33 8.41 27.59 18.87
C SER A 33 8.98 27.82 20.27
N GLN A 34 8.12 27.72 21.30
CA GLN A 34 8.47 27.93 22.70
C GLN A 34 7.70 26.96 23.58
N GLY A 35 8.38 26.33 24.54
CA GLY A 35 7.78 25.40 25.48
C GLY A 35 8.80 24.39 26.00
N PRO A 36 8.32 23.34 26.69
CA PRO A 36 9.15 22.24 27.15
C PRO A 36 9.75 21.46 25.96
N ALA A 37 11.06 21.24 26.04
CA ALA A 37 11.81 20.39 25.11
C ALA A 37 12.56 19.32 25.91
N ILE A 38 12.81 18.18 25.29
CA ILE A 38 13.60 17.12 25.92
C ILE A 38 15.06 17.53 26.02
N ASP A 39 15.64 17.39 27.21
CA ASP A 39 17.06 17.63 27.45
C ASP A 39 17.90 16.44 26.99
N ILE A 40 18.67 16.62 25.92
CA ILE A 40 19.60 15.65 25.36
C ILE A 40 20.98 16.30 25.29
N LYS A 41 21.93 15.76 26.05
CA LYS A 41 23.30 16.27 26.08
C LYS A 41 24.04 15.84 24.82
N GLY A 42 24.91 16.70 24.29
CA GLY A 42 25.82 16.35 23.19
C GLY A 42 25.24 16.57 21.79
N THR A 43 24.03 17.11 21.64
CA THR A 43 23.56 17.62 20.34
C THR A 43 24.12 19.02 20.09
N THR A 44 24.47 19.32 18.84
CA THR A 44 24.94 20.65 18.42
C THR A 44 23.80 21.57 17.96
N TRP A 45 22.63 21.00 17.68
CA TRP A 45 21.38 21.69 17.36
C TRP A 45 20.41 21.70 18.54
N LYS A 46 19.43 22.60 18.48
CA LYS A 46 18.35 22.69 19.47
C LYS A 46 17.26 21.64 19.19
N ILE A 47 16.89 20.88 20.21
CA ILE A 47 15.71 20.01 20.14
C ILE A 47 14.44 20.90 20.23
N PRO A 48 13.50 20.81 19.27
CA PRO A 48 12.29 21.62 19.28
C PRO A 48 11.38 21.30 20.47
N ALA A 49 10.62 22.28 20.93
CA ALA A 49 9.64 22.09 21.99
C ALA A 49 8.38 21.37 21.48
N VAL A 50 7.64 20.72 22.37
CA VAL A 50 6.41 20.00 22.02
C VAL A 50 5.18 20.59 22.72
N GLN A 51 4.05 20.59 22.02
CA GLN A 51 2.76 20.95 22.57
C GLN A 51 2.28 19.89 23.58
N GLU A 52 2.43 20.19 24.87
CA GLU A 52 2.16 19.23 25.95
C GLU A 52 0.71 18.79 26.11
N SER A 53 -0.25 19.45 25.43
CA SER A 53 -1.61 18.93 25.32
C SER A 53 -1.70 17.61 24.54
N HIS A 54 -0.65 17.25 23.79
CA HIS A 54 -0.54 15.99 23.07
C HIS A 54 0.20 14.93 23.89
N PHE A 55 1.46 15.22 24.29
CA PHE A 55 2.18 14.46 25.32
C PHE A 55 3.24 15.35 25.98
N THR A 56 3.64 15.02 27.21
CA THR A 56 4.67 15.79 27.95
C THR A 56 6.08 15.29 27.68
N VAL A 57 7.08 16.13 27.95
CA VAL A 57 8.50 15.74 27.86
C VAL A 57 8.82 14.58 28.80
N GLU A 58 8.20 14.52 29.98
CA GLU A 58 8.35 13.42 30.94
C GLU A 58 7.78 12.11 30.40
N ALA A 59 6.64 12.16 29.70
CA ALA A 59 6.08 10.97 29.06
C ALA A 59 7.00 10.46 27.95
N PHE A 60 7.57 11.36 27.16
CA PHE A 60 8.54 11.01 26.13
C PHE A 60 9.82 10.42 26.73
N ARG A 61 10.35 11.01 27.81
CA ARG A 61 11.50 10.46 28.54
C ARG A 61 11.25 9.03 29.03
N ARG A 62 10.08 8.77 29.64
CA ARG A 62 9.72 7.43 30.12
C ARG A 62 9.68 6.39 29.01
N VAL A 63 9.15 6.73 27.83
CA VAL A 63 9.13 5.77 26.72
C VAL A 63 10.53 5.51 26.17
N ILE A 64 11.42 6.51 26.15
CA ILE A 64 12.82 6.29 25.76
C ILE A 64 13.53 5.38 26.78
N GLU A 65 13.33 5.62 28.07
CA GLU A 65 13.86 4.77 29.14
C GLU A 65 13.36 3.33 29.01
N ARG A 66 12.07 3.13 28.69
CA ARG A 66 11.50 1.82 28.38
C ARG A 66 12.20 1.13 27.22
N VAL A 67 12.47 1.84 26.12
CA VAL A 67 13.23 1.28 24.99
C VAL A 67 14.66 0.92 25.44
N GLY A 68 15.24 1.77 26.30
CA GLY A 68 16.55 1.57 26.92
C GLY A 68 16.68 0.31 27.79
N GLU A 69 15.57 -0.25 28.28
CA GLU A 69 15.56 -1.52 29.04
C GLU A 69 15.97 -2.71 28.16
N ASP A 70 15.66 -2.65 26.86
CA ASP A 70 15.94 -3.72 25.89
C ASP A 70 17.27 -3.49 25.15
N VAL A 71 17.64 -2.22 24.86
CA VAL A 71 18.80 -1.84 24.06
C VAL A 71 19.39 -0.50 24.52
N GLU A 72 20.71 -0.45 24.72
CA GLU A 72 21.40 0.74 25.26
C GLU A 72 21.34 1.96 24.33
N TYR A 73 21.39 1.72 23.01
CA TYR A 73 21.33 2.78 22.00
C TYR A 73 19.92 2.90 21.45
N VAL A 74 19.42 4.13 21.31
CA VAL A 74 18.10 4.40 20.73
C VAL A 74 18.24 5.43 19.63
N TRP A 75 17.73 5.12 18.45
CA TRP A 75 17.57 6.08 17.38
C TRP A 75 16.18 6.72 17.47
N ILE A 76 16.16 8.04 17.49
CA ILE A 76 14.98 8.87 17.67
C ILE A 76 15.15 10.06 16.71
N ASP A 77 14.27 10.19 15.72
CA ASP A 77 14.38 11.19 14.65
C ASP A 77 14.64 12.63 15.16
N ILE A 78 13.91 13.09 16.17
CA ILE A 78 14.02 14.45 16.74
C ILE A 78 15.39 14.74 17.35
N ALA A 79 16.13 13.70 17.74
CA ALA A 79 17.41 13.78 18.46
C ALA A 79 18.61 13.31 17.65
N CYS A 80 18.39 12.44 16.66
CA CYS A 80 19.44 11.86 15.82
C CYS A 80 19.56 12.58 14.46
N ILE A 81 18.58 13.40 14.09
CA ILE A 81 18.61 14.23 12.88
C ILE A 81 18.69 15.69 13.31
N ASP A 82 19.61 16.44 12.70
CA ASP A 82 19.65 17.89 12.82
C ASP A 82 18.35 18.48 12.25
N GLN A 83 17.54 19.06 13.13
CA GLN A 83 16.24 19.62 12.75
C GLN A 83 16.34 21.04 12.18
N GLU A 84 17.50 21.69 12.33
CA GLU A 84 17.75 23.06 11.89
C GLU A 84 18.35 23.09 10.46
N ASP A 85 18.98 22.00 10.01
CA ASP A 85 19.56 21.86 8.67
C ASP A 85 18.68 20.98 7.74
N ASP A 86 17.96 21.65 6.83
CA ASP A 86 17.08 21.00 5.84
C ASP A 86 17.83 20.06 4.88
N VAL A 87 19.11 20.28 4.60
CA VAL A 87 19.92 19.42 3.71
C VAL A 87 20.29 18.13 4.44
N VAL A 88 20.80 18.25 5.67
CA VAL A 88 21.11 17.10 6.53
C VAL A 88 19.86 16.28 6.80
N LYS A 89 18.74 16.95 7.10
CA LYS A 89 17.44 16.30 7.31
C LYS A 89 17.01 15.47 6.11
N MET A 90 17.14 15.99 4.89
CA MET A 90 16.77 15.26 3.67
C MET A 90 17.73 14.09 3.39
N ASP A 91 19.03 14.24 3.70
CA ASP A 91 20.01 13.14 3.58
C ASP A 91 19.71 12.01 4.58
N GLU A 92 19.35 12.34 5.83
CA GLU A 92 18.95 11.36 6.84
C GLU A 92 17.60 10.70 6.53
N VAL A 93 16.63 11.46 6.01
CA VAL A 93 15.42 10.90 5.43
C VAL A 93 15.80 9.89 4.34
N GLY A 94 16.77 10.22 3.47
CA GLY A 94 17.44 9.34 2.51
C GLY A 94 17.85 7.96 3.04
N LYS A 95 18.22 7.89 4.32
CA LYS A 95 18.76 6.70 4.99
C LYS A 95 17.71 5.97 5.84
N GLN A 96 16.49 6.50 5.98
CA GLN A 96 15.48 6.01 6.92
C GLN A 96 15.19 4.51 6.76
N VAL A 97 15.11 4.00 5.53
CA VAL A 97 14.93 2.57 5.29
C VAL A 97 16.09 1.72 5.80
N GLY A 98 17.33 2.17 5.64
CA GLY A 98 18.51 1.50 6.19
C GLY A 98 18.51 1.51 7.72
N ILE A 99 18.19 2.65 8.32
CA ILE A 99 18.09 2.85 9.76
C ILE A 99 17.02 1.92 10.36
N PHE A 100 15.82 1.88 9.79
CA PHE A 100 14.75 1.02 10.28
C PHE A 100 15.07 -0.46 10.12
N ARG A 101 15.75 -0.87 9.04
CA ARG A 101 16.17 -2.26 8.83
C ARG A 101 17.27 -2.72 9.78
N GLY A 102 18.23 -1.85 10.09
CA GLY A 102 19.34 -2.18 10.98
C GLY A 102 18.97 -2.24 12.46
N ALA A 103 17.80 -1.70 12.86
CA ALA A 103 17.42 -1.65 14.25
C ALA A 103 17.15 -3.04 14.84
N HIS A 104 17.68 -3.28 16.04
CA HIS A 104 17.48 -4.51 16.79
C HIS A 104 16.01 -4.69 17.20
N ARG A 105 15.36 -3.61 17.65
CA ARG A 105 13.95 -3.62 18.09
C ARG A 105 13.27 -2.28 17.77
N VAL A 106 11.98 -2.31 17.48
CA VAL A 106 11.19 -1.10 17.22
C VAL A 106 9.95 -1.08 18.11
N TYR A 107 9.53 0.12 18.47
CA TYR A 107 8.36 0.36 19.30
C TYR A 107 7.51 1.44 18.66
N VAL A 108 6.20 1.22 18.62
CA VAL A 108 5.23 2.25 18.31
C VAL A 108 4.64 2.80 19.60
N TRP A 109 4.77 4.10 19.79
CA TRP A 109 4.24 4.78 20.96
C TRP A 109 2.91 5.46 20.63
N LEU A 110 1.82 4.80 21.01
CA LEU A 110 0.46 5.34 20.90
C LEU A 110 0.18 6.17 22.15
N ASN A 111 0.29 7.48 22.01
CA ASN A 111 0.38 8.43 23.11
C ASN A 111 -0.90 9.21 23.36
N ARG A 112 -1.98 8.98 22.61
CA ARG A 112 -3.27 9.65 22.85
C ARG A 112 -4.10 8.96 23.94
N LEU A 113 -4.15 7.63 23.91
CA LEU A 113 -5.07 6.84 24.73
C LEU A 113 -4.44 6.46 26.08
N ALA A 114 -5.29 6.34 27.10
CA ALA A 114 -4.89 5.73 28.37
C ALA A 114 -4.63 4.21 28.19
N PRO A 115 -3.81 3.55 29.04
CA PRO A 115 -3.42 2.15 28.84
C PRO A 115 -4.61 1.21 28.78
N SER A 116 -5.57 1.37 29.69
CA SER A 116 -6.76 0.52 29.77
C SER A 116 -7.68 0.70 28.56
N GLU A 117 -7.77 1.91 28.02
CA GLU A 117 -8.57 2.20 26.84
C GLU A 117 -7.93 1.64 25.57
N LEU A 118 -6.61 1.78 25.43
CA LEU A 118 -5.86 1.18 24.33
C LEU A 118 -5.94 -0.35 24.36
N GLN A 119 -5.77 -0.95 25.55
CA GLN A 119 -5.90 -2.39 25.74
C GLN A 119 -7.30 -2.88 25.34
N ARG A 120 -8.36 -2.23 25.84
CA ARG A 120 -9.74 -2.57 25.49
C ARG A 120 -10.00 -2.48 23.98
N CYS A 121 -9.56 -1.42 23.30
CA CYS A 121 -9.77 -1.29 21.86
C CYS A 121 -9.06 -2.41 21.08
N LEU A 122 -7.85 -2.81 21.50
CA LEU A 122 -7.13 -3.90 20.85
C LEU A 122 -7.74 -5.27 21.16
N ASP A 123 -8.23 -5.48 22.39
CA ASP A 123 -8.98 -6.69 22.74
C ASP A 123 -10.27 -6.80 21.92
N ASP A 124 -11.04 -5.72 21.78
CA ASP A 124 -12.25 -5.67 20.94
C ASP A 124 -11.93 -6.07 19.48
N VAL A 125 -10.83 -5.55 18.93
CA VAL A 125 -10.38 -5.86 17.56
C VAL A 125 -9.98 -7.33 17.42
N PHE A 126 -9.20 -7.86 18.36
CA PHE A 126 -8.68 -9.22 18.29
C PHE A 126 -9.74 -10.28 18.62
N GLN A 127 -10.75 -9.94 19.41
CA GLN A 127 -11.86 -10.82 19.73
C GLN A 127 -12.94 -10.80 18.64
N HIS A 128 -13.45 -9.62 18.28
CA HIS A 128 -14.60 -9.52 17.38
C HIS A 128 -14.23 -9.61 15.89
N GLY A 129 -12.95 -9.40 15.53
CA GLY A 129 -12.48 -9.61 14.16
C GLY A 129 -12.70 -11.05 13.67
N PRO A 130 -12.20 -12.07 14.40
CA PRO A 130 -12.50 -13.46 14.10
C PRO A 130 -13.99 -13.82 14.21
N GLU A 131 -14.73 -13.27 15.16
CA GLU A 131 -16.18 -13.52 15.29
C GLU A 131 -16.95 -13.09 14.02
N LEU A 132 -16.62 -11.93 13.45
CA LEU A 132 -17.22 -11.45 12.19
C LEU A 132 -17.05 -12.44 11.03
N HIS A 133 -15.94 -13.19 11.01
CA HIS A 133 -15.68 -14.19 9.98
C HIS A 133 -16.69 -15.34 10.04
N TYR A 134 -16.94 -15.85 11.26
CA TYR A 134 -17.74 -17.05 11.49
C TYR A 134 -19.23 -16.79 11.72
N GLU A 135 -19.59 -15.55 12.07
CA GLU A 135 -20.98 -15.17 12.36
C GLU A 135 -21.87 -15.25 11.10
N LYS A 136 -23.08 -15.79 11.29
CA LYS A 136 -24.04 -16.08 10.20
C LYS A 136 -25.38 -15.36 10.39
N SER A 137 -25.67 -14.90 11.60
CA SER A 137 -26.88 -14.16 11.93
C SER A 137 -26.71 -12.67 11.63
N GLY A 138 -27.73 -12.05 11.05
CA GLY A 138 -27.71 -10.60 10.78
C GLY A 138 -27.44 -9.75 12.02
N PRO A 139 -28.17 -9.97 13.14
CA PRO A 139 -27.92 -9.24 14.39
C PRO A 139 -26.51 -9.44 14.94
N GLY A 140 -25.95 -10.65 14.90
CA GLY A 140 -24.58 -10.92 15.35
C GLY A 140 -23.54 -10.22 14.47
N VAL A 141 -23.70 -10.25 13.14
CA VAL A 141 -22.83 -9.53 12.22
C VAL A 141 -22.86 -8.03 12.52
N LEU A 142 -24.05 -7.45 12.69
CA LEU A 142 -24.20 -6.03 12.99
C LEU A 142 -23.51 -5.67 14.32
N GLN A 143 -23.70 -6.48 15.37
CA GLN A 143 -23.07 -6.28 16.67
C GLN A 143 -21.53 -6.29 16.55
N CYS A 144 -20.96 -7.27 15.85
CA CYS A 144 -19.52 -7.34 15.61
C CYS A 144 -19.01 -6.09 14.87
N LEU A 145 -19.69 -5.71 13.79
CA LEU A 145 -19.34 -4.51 13.01
C LEU A 145 -19.39 -3.24 13.86
N GLN A 146 -20.41 -3.07 14.70
CA GLN A 146 -20.57 -1.89 15.57
C GLN A 146 -19.46 -1.82 16.63
N THR A 147 -19.14 -2.94 17.29
CA THR A 147 -18.04 -3.00 18.25
C THR A 147 -16.70 -2.66 17.58
N LEU A 148 -16.42 -3.24 16.41
CA LEU A 148 -15.20 -2.98 15.66
C LEU A 148 -15.09 -1.52 15.20
N VAL A 149 -16.20 -0.91 14.75
CA VAL A 149 -16.24 0.52 14.40
C VAL A 149 -15.91 1.36 15.62
N GLY A 150 -16.54 1.12 16.77
CA GLY A 150 -16.26 1.88 18.00
C GLY A 150 -14.81 1.75 18.46
N ALA A 151 -14.24 0.53 18.39
CA ALA A 151 -12.84 0.28 18.73
C ALA A 151 -11.87 1.02 17.79
N PHE A 152 -12.10 0.98 16.47
CA PHE A 152 -11.24 1.68 15.53
C PHE A 152 -11.43 3.19 15.52
N GLU A 153 -12.61 3.73 15.84
CA GLU A 153 -12.82 5.18 15.97
C GLU A 153 -11.93 5.76 17.07
N ILE A 154 -11.81 5.04 18.18
CA ILE A 154 -10.96 5.41 19.30
C ILE A 154 -9.49 5.14 18.96
N LEU A 155 -9.15 3.93 18.51
CA LEU A 155 -7.77 3.52 18.21
C LEU A 155 -7.14 4.40 17.13
N PHE A 156 -7.79 4.56 15.98
CA PHE A 156 -7.26 5.36 14.86
C PHE A 156 -7.39 6.87 15.07
N SER A 157 -7.98 7.31 16.19
CA SER A 157 -7.88 8.71 16.60
C SER A 157 -6.47 9.07 17.07
N ASP A 158 -5.63 8.08 17.45
CA ASP A 158 -4.24 8.35 17.77
C ASP A 158 -3.55 8.97 16.55
N PRO A 159 -2.86 10.11 16.71
CA PRO A 159 -2.28 10.80 15.59
C PRO A 159 -1.33 9.92 14.79
N TRP A 160 -0.69 8.91 15.39
CA TRP A 160 0.19 7.97 14.68
C TRP A 160 -0.47 7.38 13.42
N PHE A 161 -1.76 7.03 13.46
CA PHE A 161 -2.48 6.45 12.31
C PHE A 161 -2.81 7.45 11.18
N SER A 162 -2.58 8.74 11.39
CA SER A 162 -2.80 9.77 10.37
C SER A 162 -1.51 10.41 9.86
N SER A 163 -0.34 10.10 10.45
CA SER A 163 0.94 10.63 9.96
C SER A 163 1.35 9.94 8.66
N LEU A 164 1.93 10.68 7.72
CA LEU A 164 2.47 10.10 6.49
C LEU A 164 3.71 9.24 6.76
N TRP A 165 4.65 9.74 7.55
CA TRP A 165 5.91 9.04 7.86
C TRP A 165 5.67 7.70 8.57
N THR A 166 4.66 7.63 9.44
CA THR A 166 4.34 6.38 10.15
C THR A 166 3.76 5.30 9.23
N LEU A 167 3.23 5.65 8.06
CA LEU A 167 2.84 4.67 7.04
C LEU A 167 4.08 3.92 6.56
N GLN A 168 5.15 4.63 6.20
CA GLN A 168 6.44 4.04 5.83
C GLN A 168 6.97 3.14 6.94
N GLU A 169 6.99 3.65 8.18
CA GLU A 169 7.53 2.94 9.34
C GLU A 169 6.75 1.66 9.64
N SER A 170 5.42 1.69 9.49
CA SER A 170 4.55 0.52 9.64
C SER A 170 4.83 -0.56 8.58
N ILE A 171 5.21 -0.16 7.37
CA ILE A 171 5.60 -1.07 6.30
C ILE A 171 7.01 -1.62 6.55
N LEU A 172 7.89 -0.80 7.13
CA LEU A 172 9.27 -1.16 7.38
C LEU A 172 9.42 -2.12 8.56
N ARG A 173 8.68 -1.89 9.66
CA ARG A 173 8.86 -2.55 10.95
C ARG A 173 7.53 -2.97 11.57
N ARG A 174 6.90 -3.94 10.93
CA ARG A 174 5.66 -4.59 11.42
C ARG A 174 5.87 -5.33 12.74
N ASP A 175 7.11 -5.71 13.04
CA ASP A 175 7.54 -6.25 14.32
C ASP A 175 7.68 -5.18 15.42
N ALA A 176 7.24 -3.95 15.17
CA ALA A 176 7.21 -2.90 16.20
C ALA A 176 6.22 -3.26 17.31
N MET A 177 6.69 -3.23 18.56
CA MET A 177 5.87 -3.47 19.75
C MET A 177 4.99 -2.27 20.05
N ILE A 178 3.72 -2.50 20.38
CA ILE A 178 2.79 -1.42 20.71
C ILE A 178 2.94 -1.04 22.19
N LEU A 179 3.29 0.22 22.44
CA LEU A 179 3.38 0.83 23.76
C LEU A 179 2.25 1.85 23.97
N SER A 180 1.69 1.88 25.17
CA SER A 180 0.75 2.91 25.60
C SER A 180 1.44 4.24 25.88
N ARG A 181 0.65 5.30 26.12
CA ARG A 181 1.14 6.63 26.51
C ARG A 181 2.07 6.60 27.72
N GLU A 182 1.87 5.67 28.64
CA GLU A 182 2.63 5.45 29.87
C GLU A 182 3.81 4.48 29.68
N ALA A 183 4.16 4.16 28.42
CA ALA A 183 5.24 3.25 28.04
C ALA A 183 5.04 1.80 28.51
N SER A 184 3.80 1.38 28.72
CA SER A 184 3.47 -0.02 29.02
C SER A 184 3.22 -0.80 27.73
N PRO A 185 3.79 -2.00 27.56
CA PRO A 185 3.42 -2.88 26.46
C PRO A 185 1.94 -3.23 26.53
N VAL A 186 1.28 -3.22 25.38
CA VAL A 186 -0.07 -3.77 25.26
C VAL A 186 0.02 -5.29 25.14
N LEU A 187 -0.84 -6.00 25.85
CA LEU A 187 -0.86 -7.47 25.84
C LEU A 187 -1.86 -8.00 24.81
N LEU A 188 -1.63 -9.22 24.33
CA LEU A 188 -2.61 -9.94 23.52
C LEU A 188 -3.59 -10.65 24.46
N GLY A 189 -4.86 -10.23 24.51
CA GLY A 189 -5.84 -10.82 25.44
C GLY A 189 -6.10 -12.32 25.25
N PHE A 190 -5.73 -12.90 24.09
CA PHE A 190 -5.98 -14.30 23.72
C PHE A 190 -4.75 -15.22 23.79
N ARG A 191 -3.56 -14.70 24.12
CA ARG A 191 -2.33 -15.51 24.30
C ARG A 191 -1.29 -14.76 25.14
N ASP A 192 -0.40 -15.48 25.81
CA ASP A 192 0.72 -14.85 26.49
C ASP A 192 1.63 -14.13 25.47
N GLY A 193 1.77 -12.81 25.60
CA GLY A 193 2.69 -12.02 24.80
C GLY A 193 2.22 -10.59 24.52
N ASN A 194 3.14 -9.79 23.98
CA ASN A 194 2.89 -8.39 23.63
C ASN A 194 2.21 -8.28 22.26
N ALA A 195 1.45 -7.20 22.08
CA ALA A 195 0.88 -6.81 20.80
C ALA A 195 1.95 -6.09 19.95
N PHE A 196 1.97 -6.43 18.67
CA PHE A 196 2.86 -5.85 17.66
C PHE A 196 2.02 -5.28 16.51
N LEU A 197 2.59 -4.36 15.72
CA LEU A 197 1.91 -3.83 14.53
C LEU A 197 1.47 -4.94 13.57
N ALA A 198 2.25 -6.01 13.41
CA ALA A 198 1.92 -7.16 12.58
C ALA A 198 0.61 -7.83 13.02
N SER A 199 0.36 -7.94 14.33
CA SER A 199 -0.88 -8.51 14.87
C SER A 199 -2.07 -7.61 14.52
N LEU A 200 -1.94 -6.30 14.73
CA LEU A 200 -2.99 -5.32 14.42
C LEU A 200 -3.28 -5.27 12.91
N ILE A 201 -2.25 -5.15 12.07
CA ILE A 201 -2.39 -5.11 10.60
C ILE A 201 -3.02 -6.42 10.09
N SER A 202 -2.64 -7.57 10.65
CA SER A 202 -3.25 -8.86 10.28
C SER A 202 -4.72 -8.91 10.63
N ALA A 203 -5.12 -8.40 11.81
CA ALA A 203 -6.53 -8.30 12.19
C ALA A 203 -7.29 -7.35 11.25
N CYS A 204 -6.74 -6.16 10.97
CA CYS A 204 -7.31 -5.21 10.01
C CYS A 204 -7.49 -5.82 8.62
N GLN A 205 -6.50 -6.54 8.09
CA GLN A 205 -6.61 -7.20 6.79
C GLN A 205 -7.74 -8.23 6.75
N ASN A 206 -7.88 -9.06 7.79
CA ASN A 206 -8.94 -10.05 7.85
C ASN A 206 -10.32 -9.39 7.94
N ILE A 207 -10.47 -8.40 8.83
CA ILE A 207 -11.71 -7.61 8.98
C ILE A 207 -12.07 -6.92 7.66
N TYR A 208 -11.10 -6.32 6.95
CA TYR A 208 -11.32 -5.68 5.66
C TYR A 208 -11.91 -6.63 4.62
N LYS A 209 -11.38 -7.85 4.54
CA LYS A 209 -11.89 -8.91 3.65
C LYS A 209 -13.28 -9.39 4.05
N ASP A 210 -13.54 -9.55 5.34
CA ASP A 210 -14.87 -9.90 5.83
C ASP A 210 -15.88 -8.79 5.56
N CYS A 211 -15.52 -7.51 5.70
CA CYS A 211 -16.34 -6.39 5.27
C CYS A 211 -16.62 -6.46 3.76
N ALA A 212 -15.64 -6.76 2.91
CA ALA A 212 -15.85 -6.95 1.46
C ALA A 212 -16.85 -8.07 1.16
N ARG A 213 -16.75 -9.20 1.88
CA ARG A 213 -17.69 -10.33 1.79
C ARG A 213 -19.10 -9.93 2.24
N VAL A 214 -19.23 -9.20 3.33
CA VAL A 214 -20.52 -8.72 3.84
C VAL A 214 -21.18 -7.76 2.84
N ARG A 215 -20.41 -6.83 2.27
CA ARG A 215 -20.89 -5.85 1.27
C ARG A 215 -21.41 -6.51 0.00
N THR A 216 -20.75 -7.59 -0.45
CA THR A 216 -21.11 -8.29 -1.70
C THR A 216 -22.24 -9.31 -1.51
N LYS A 217 -22.31 -9.98 -0.35
CA LYS A 217 -23.36 -10.98 -0.03
C LYS A 217 -24.59 -10.39 0.67
N TYR A 218 -24.59 -9.09 0.96
CA TYR A 218 -25.66 -8.37 1.65
C TYR A 218 -27.05 -8.69 1.06
N SER A 219 -27.22 -8.60 -0.26
CA SER A 219 -28.51 -8.80 -0.93
C SER A 219 -29.12 -10.21 -0.79
N SER A 220 -28.33 -11.20 -0.36
CA SER A 220 -28.73 -12.61 -0.34
C SER A 220 -29.10 -13.12 1.06
N PHE A 221 -28.54 -12.52 2.12
CA PHE A 221 -28.64 -13.04 3.49
C PHE A 221 -29.09 -12.01 4.53
N PHE A 222 -28.95 -10.71 4.26
CA PHE A 222 -29.19 -9.67 5.23
C PHE A 222 -30.11 -8.59 4.65
N HIS A 223 -31.24 -8.33 5.32
CA HIS A 223 -32.22 -7.32 4.88
C HIS A 223 -32.06 -5.97 5.61
N ASP A 224 -31.12 -5.85 6.54
CA ASP A 224 -30.91 -4.66 7.37
C ASP A 224 -29.82 -3.73 6.77
N PRO A 225 -30.19 -2.55 6.23
CA PRO A 225 -29.25 -1.62 5.58
C PRO A 225 -28.08 -1.20 6.47
N SER A 226 -28.29 -1.18 7.80
CA SER A 226 -27.27 -0.78 8.76
C SER A 226 -26.04 -1.70 8.72
N ILE A 227 -26.19 -2.98 8.36
CA ILE A 227 -25.07 -3.92 8.22
C ILE A 227 -24.12 -3.46 7.12
N LYS A 228 -24.69 -3.14 5.95
CA LYS A 228 -23.89 -2.68 4.81
C LYS A 228 -23.23 -1.34 5.12
N GLU A 229 -23.97 -0.38 5.67
CA GLU A 229 -23.46 0.94 6.02
C GLU A 229 -22.32 0.85 7.05
N THR A 230 -22.48 0.02 8.09
CA THR A 230 -21.46 -0.18 9.12
C THR A 230 -20.23 -0.91 8.54
N ALA A 231 -20.43 -1.89 7.66
CA ALA A 231 -19.34 -2.56 6.95
C ALA A 231 -18.60 -1.60 5.99
N ASP A 232 -19.30 -0.73 5.26
CA ASP A 232 -18.72 0.28 4.37
C ASP A 232 -17.87 1.30 5.18
N LYS A 233 -18.36 1.72 6.35
CA LYS A 233 -17.63 2.59 7.28
C LYS A 233 -16.36 1.90 7.79
N LEU A 234 -16.47 0.68 8.29
CA LEU A 234 -15.35 -0.10 8.82
C LEU A 234 -14.28 -0.36 7.75
N TYR A 235 -14.71 -0.75 6.55
CA TYR A 235 -13.87 -0.92 5.37
C TYR A 235 -13.08 0.36 5.04
N SER A 236 -13.76 1.52 5.05
CA SER A 236 -13.14 2.82 4.77
C SER A 236 -12.12 3.23 5.84
N MET A 237 -12.40 2.97 7.12
CA MET A 237 -11.47 3.29 8.21
C MET A 237 -10.14 2.53 8.08
N ILE A 238 -10.20 1.23 7.74
CA ILE A 238 -8.99 0.42 7.52
C ILE A 238 -8.21 0.89 6.28
N GLU A 239 -8.92 1.24 5.21
CA GLU A 239 -8.29 1.78 3.99
C GLU A 239 -7.56 3.11 4.25
N GLN A 240 -8.16 3.99 5.04
CA GLN A 240 -7.59 5.31 5.37
C GLN A 240 -6.27 5.21 6.15
N VAL A 241 -6.13 4.20 7.00
CA VAL A 241 -4.86 3.95 7.71
C VAL A 241 -3.92 3.06 6.90
N GLY A 242 -4.31 2.53 5.74
CA GLY A 242 -3.42 1.71 4.91
C GLY A 242 -3.11 0.33 5.50
N PHE A 243 -4.01 -0.23 6.34
CA PHE A 243 -3.81 -1.52 7.02
C PHE A 243 -4.59 -2.68 6.36
N GLN A 244 -5.10 -2.48 5.15
CA GLN A 244 -5.78 -3.51 4.35
C GLN A 244 -4.84 -4.59 3.78
N PHE A 245 -3.52 -4.36 3.82
CA PHE A 245 -2.51 -5.32 3.39
C PHE A 245 -1.44 -5.51 4.46
N LEU A 246 -1.06 -6.77 4.71
CA LEU A 246 0.10 -7.07 5.55
C LEU A 246 1.39 -6.86 4.73
N TYR A 247 1.59 -7.61 3.65
CA TYR A 247 2.73 -7.47 2.75
C TYR A 247 2.24 -7.09 1.35
N CYS A 248 2.86 -6.08 0.73
CA CYS A 248 2.63 -5.75 -0.67
C CYS A 248 3.86 -5.05 -1.25
N SER A 249 4.32 -5.49 -2.41
CA SER A 249 5.39 -4.82 -3.19
C SER A 249 4.86 -4.01 -4.37
N ASN A 250 3.55 -3.99 -4.61
CA ASN A 250 2.95 -3.17 -5.66
C ASN A 250 2.92 -1.70 -5.19
N PRO A 251 3.71 -0.80 -5.81
CA PRO A 251 3.88 0.58 -5.36
C PRO A 251 2.59 1.39 -5.31
N ASN A 252 1.60 1.02 -6.12
CA ASN A 252 0.32 1.69 -6.21
C ASN A 252 -0.50 1.55 -4.91
N MET A 253 -0.27 0.51 -4.10
CA MET A 253 -0.95 0.34 -2.81
C MET A 253 -0.51 1.37 -1.78
N GLN A 254 0.80 1.52 -1.60
CA GLN A 254 1.38 2.43 -0.61
C GLN A 254 1.17 3.88 -1.01
N TYR A 255 1.28 4.20 -2.31
CA TYR A 255 0.98 5.55 -2.77
C TYR A 255 -0.51 5.88 -2.68
N GLY A 256 -1.37 4.89 -2.98
CA GLY A 256 -2.81 4.99 -2.75
C GLY A 256 -3.15 5.22 -1.27
N ALA A 257 -2.51 4.49 -0.36
CA ALA A 257 -2.70 4.65 1.08
C ALA A 257 -2.14 5.99 1.59
N ALA A 258 -1.04 6.48 1.01
CA ALA A 258 -0.44 7.75 1.38
C ALA A 258 -1.47 8.88 1.30
N ARG A 259 -2.37 8.90 0.30
CA ARG A 259 -3.39 9.95 0.07
C ARG A 259 -4.22 10.30 1.31
N PHE A 260 -4.49 9.32 2.17
CA PHE A 260 -5.29 9.47 3.37
C PHE A 260 -4.48 9.99 4.58
N ARG A 261 -3.14 9.92 4.49
CA ARG A 261 -2.24 10.43 5.53
C ARG A 261 -2.02 11.94 5.38
N LYS A 262 -1.77 12.57 6.52
CA LYS A 262 -1.49 14.00 6.67
C LYS A 262 0.01 14.25 6.50
N THR A 263 0.32 15.28 5.72
CA THR A 263 1.67 15.80 5.51
C THR A 263 1.64 17.32 5.38
N SER A 264 2.76 17.98 5.70
CA SER A 264 2.92 19.43 5.53
C SER A 264 3.40 19.81 4.13
N ARG A 265 4.08 18.89 3.43
CA ARG A 265 4.57 19.04 2.05
C ARG A 265 4.01 17.91 1.20
N GLU A 266 3.42 18.23 0.06
CA GLU A 266 2.76 17.20 -0.77
C GLU A 266 3.77 16.24 -1.40
N GLU A 267 4.98 16.71 -1.65
CA GLU A 267 6.12 15.95 -2.18
C GLU A 267 6.53 14.79 -1.26
N ASP A 268 6.33 14.94 0.06
CA ASP A 268 6.64 13.90 1.03
C ASP A 268 5.84 12.61 0.76
N ARG A 269 4.72 12.70 0.05
CA ARG A 269 3.92 11.52 -0.35
C ARG A 269 4.69 10.57 -1.25
N ILE A 270 5.68 11.07 -1.99
CA ILE A 270 6.63 10.26 -2.76
C ILE A 270 7.85 9.93 -1.91
N TYR A 271 8.45 10.92 -1.22
CA TYR A 271 9.65 10.69 -0.41
C TYR A 271 9.45 9.63 0.68
N GLY A 272 8.31 9.64 1.36
CA GLY A 272 7.93 8.68 2.39
C GLY A 272 7.69 7.26 1.87
N ILE A 273 7.62 7.02 0.56
CA ILE A 273 7.42 5.65 0.03
C ILE A 273 8.51 5.20 -0.93
N MET A 274 9.24 6.10 -1.59
CA MET A 274 10.16 5.74 -2.68
C MET A 274 11.26 4.78 -2.22
N GLN A 275 11.74 4.94 -0.99
CA GLN A 275 12.80 4.11 -0.42
C GLN A 275 12.32 2.70 -0.05
N ILE A 276 11.01 2.49 0.17
CA ILE A 276 10.44 1.15 0.34
C ILE A 276 10.78 0.29 -0.89
N TYR A 277 10.85 0.93 -2.05
CA TYR A 277 11.25 0.36 -3.34
C TYR A 277 12.74 0.53 -3.65
N GLY A 278 13.58 0.92 -2.69
CA GLY A 278 15.00 1.14 -2.90
C GLY A 278 15.31 2.16 -4.01
N LEU A 279 14.42 3.15 -4.20
CA LEU A 279 14.60 4.21 -5.17
C LEU A 279 15.05 5.49 -4.45
N ASP A 280 15.97 6.21 -5.08
CA ASP A 280 16.35 7.56 -4.71
C ASP A 280 16.19 8.47 -5.94
N ILE A 281 15.11 9.23 -5.97
CA ILE A 281 14.67 10.06 -7.11
C ILE A 281 14.51 11.54 -6.74
N GLY A 282 14.91 11.90 -5.51
CA GLY A 282 14.69 13.20 -4.88
C GLY A 282 15.86 14.17 -4.96
N SER A 283 15.83 15.19 -4.10
CA SER A 283 16.75 16.34 -4.02
C SER A 283 18.24 15.97 -3.94
N SER A 284 18.59 14.76 -3.50
CA SER A 284 19.94 14.19 -3.51
C SER A 284 20.54 14.14 -4.91
N SER A 285 19.71 14.05 -5.95
CA SER A 285 20.11 14.00 -7.36
C SER A 285 20.13 15.36 -8.07
N SER A 286 19.58 16.43 -7.46
CA SER A 286 19.58 17.81 -8.01
C SER A 286 19.35 18.85 -6.89
N PRO A 287 20.41 19.28 -6.18
CA PRO A 287 20.30 20.16 -5.02
C PRO A 287 19.66 21.53 -5.31
N ASP A 288 19.81 22.03 -6.55
CA ASP A 288 19.44 23.39 -6.93
C ASP A 288 17.96 23.54 -7.38
N HIS A 289 17.23 22.44 -7.55
CA HIS A 289 15.84 22.47 -8.00
C HIS A 289 15.01 21.37 -7.33
N LYS A 290 14.23 21.75 -6.30
CA LYS A 290 13.26 20.83 -5.69
C LYS A 290 12.11 20.60 -6.68
N PRO A 291 11.93 19.37 -7.22
CA PRO A 291 10.86 19.08 -8.17
C PRO A 291 9.50 19.23 -7.48
N VAL A 292 8.52 19.81 -8.19
CA VAL A 292 7.12 19.78 -7.77
C VAL A 292 6.59 18.33 -7.79
N LEU A 293 5.52 18.05 -7.03
CA LEU A 293 4.95 16.71 -6.91
C LEU A 293 4.74 16.01 -8.27
N GLU A 294 4.24 16.72 -9.27
CA GLU A 294 4.01 16.15 -10.61
C GLU A 294 5.29 15.61 -11.26
N GLN A 295 6.40 16.34 -11.13
CA GLN A 295 7.70 15.91 -11.66
C GLN A 295 8.25 14.72 -10.87
N LEU A 296 7.99 14.66 -9.55
CA LEU A 296 8.33 13.51 -8.72
C LEU A 296 7.52 12.28 -9.11
N GLU A 297 6.22 12.40 -9.36
CA GLU A 297 5.37 11.31 -9.85
C GLU A 297 5.89 10.76 -11.19
N ASP A 298 6.29 11.64 -12.12
CA ASP A 298 6.88 11.25 -13.40
C ASP A 298 8.20 10.47 -13.22
N LYS A 299 9.11 10.99 -12.37
CA LYS A 299 10.38 10.33 -12.06
C LYS A 299 10.15 8.98 -11.36
N PHE A 300 9.23 8.95 -10.40
CA PHE A 300 8.87 7.74 -9.65
C PHE A 300 8.26 6.68 -10.55
N GLY A 301 7.28 7.05 -11.39
CA GLY A 301 6.68 6.14 -12.36
C GLY A 301 7.72 5.52 -13.30
N LYS A 302 8.64 6.31 -13.84
CA LYS A 302 9.74 5.82 -14.72
C LYS A 302 10.67 4.85 -13.99
N ALA A 303 11.04 5.17 -12.75
CA ALA A 303 11.89 4.31 -11.94
C ALA A 303 11.19 2.99 -11.56
N LEU A 304 9.88 3.04 -11.27
CA LEU A 304 9.08 1.85 -11.00
C LEU A 304 8.94 0.96 -12.23
N ILE A 305 8.68 1.54 -13.41
CA ILE A 305 8.66 0.79 -14.69
C ILE A 305 9.99 0.05 -14.92
N SER A 306 11.11 0.74 -14.67
CA SER A 306 12.45 0.16 -14.85
C SER A 306 12.73 -0.99 -13.87
N ARG A 307 12.10 -0.95 -12.68
CA ARG A 307 12.25 -1.97 -11.63
C ARG A 307 11.29 -3.15 -11.80
N SER A 308 10.06 -2.88 -12.21
CA SER A 308 8.93 -3.80 -12.24
C SER A 308 7.94 -3.34 -13.33
N PRO A 309 8.16 -3.73 -14.60
CA PRO A 309 7.31 -3.28 -15.70
C PRO A 309 5.87 -3.81 -15.59
N ILE A 310 5.64 -4.95 -14.91
CA ILE A 310 4.30 -5.50 -14.74
C ILE A 310 3.59 -4.80 -13.58
N LEU A 311 4.13 -4.87 -12.35
CA LEU A 311 3.41 -4.37 -11.18
C LEU A 311 3.30 -2.84 -11.16
N SER A 312 4.25 -2.13 -11.78
CA SER A 312 4.10 -0.68 -11.97
C SER A 312 2.88 -0.30 -12.80
N GLN A 313 2.38 -1.21 -13.65
CA GLN A 313 1.21 -0.99 -14.51
C GLN A 313 -0.06 -1.70 -14.00
N MET A 314 0.03 -2.63 -13.05
CA MET A 314 -1.13 -3.35 -12.51
C MET A 314 -1.84 -2.60 -11.39
N PHE A 315 -2.63 -1.60 -11.79
CA PHE A 315 -3.50 -0.81 -10.93
C PHE A 315 -4.73 -0.33 -11.72
N THR A 316 -5.66 0.39 -11.12
CA THR A 316 -6.65 1.18 -11.87
C THR A 316 -6.76 2.57 -11.30
N HIS A 317 -7.06 3.53 -12.16
CA HIS A 317 -7.29 4.91 -11.78
C HIS A 317 -8.68 5.06 -11.16
N VAL A 318 -8.78 5.78 -10.04
CA VAL A 318 -10.04 6.16 -9.36
C VAL A 318 -10.48 7.57 -9.76
N GLN A 319 -9.62 8.28 -10.47
CA GLN A 319 -9.90 9.57 -11.07
C GLN A 319 -9.17 9.62 -12.41
N THR A 320 -9.76 10.25 -13.41
CA THR A 320 -9.11 10.44 -14.71
C THR A 320 -7.70 11.03 -14.53
N PRO A 321 -6.64 10.33 -14.96
CA PRO A 321 -5.28 10.85 -14.88
C PRO A 321 -5.10 12.03 -15.85
N PRO A 322 -4.06 12.86 -15.69
CA PRO A 322 -3.72 13.85 -16.69
C PRO A 322 -3.54 13.20 -18.07
N HIS A 323 -3.97 13.91 -19.11
CA HIS A 323 -3.77 13.47 -20.49
C HIS A 323 -2.28 13.18 -20.72
N GLY A 324 -1.91 12.02 -21.27
CA GLY A 324 -0.50 11.63 -21.39
C GLY A 324 0.04 10.72 -20.30
N LYS A 325 -0.73 10.50 -19.22
CA LYS A 325 -0.19 10.00 -17.93
C LYS A 325 -0.95 8.79 -17.39
N SER A 326 -1.68 8.04 -18.21
CA SER A 326 -2.37 6.81 -17.79
C SER A 326 -1.42 5.70 -17.29
N TRP A 327 -0.14 5.76 -17.67
CA TRP A 327 0.95 4.90 -17.19
C TRP A 327 1.52 5.33 -15.83
N ARG A 328 1.28 6.59 -15.42
CA ARG A 328 1.89 7.20 -14.24
C ARG A 328 1.16 6.73 -13.00
N ILE A 329 1.93 6.40 -11.98
CA ILE A 329 1.42 6.13 -10.64
C ILE A 329 0.67 7.36 -10.09
N THR A 330 -0.48 7.13 -9.45
CA THR A 330 -1.29 8.19 -8.84
C THR A 330 -1.74 7.80 -7.43
N GLN A 331 -1.95 8.79 -6.58
CA GLN A 331 -2.58 8.60 -5.27
C GLN A 331 -4.00 8.04 -5.43
N HIS A 332 -4.67 8.35 -6.54
CA HIS A 332 -6.00 7.84 -6.84
C HIS A 332 -5.91 6.51 -7.59
N SER A 333 -5.14 5.56 -7.05
CA SER A 333 -5.03 4.20 -7.61
C SER A 333 -5.75 3.18 -6.73
N ARG A 334 -6.14 2.07 -7.35
CA ARG A 334 -6.50 0.80 -6.70
C ARG A 334 -5.70 -0.34 -7.33
N VAL A 335 -5.51 -1.43 -6.61
CA VAL A 335 -4.79 -2.61 -7.10
C VAL A 335 -5.72 -3.81 -7.08
N PRO A 336 -5.62 -4.74 -8.04
CA PRO A 336 -6.39 -5.99 -7.97
C PRO A 336 -6.09 -6.75 -6.68
N GLU A 337 -7.15 -7.20 -5.98
CA GLU A 337 -7.07 -7.93 -4.69
C GLU A 337 -6.01 -9.04 -4.65
N GLU A 338 -5.89 -9.80 -5.72
CA GLU A 338 -4.91 -10.87 -5.89
C GLU A 338 -3.45 -10.37 -5.79
N LEU A 339 -3.19 -9.10 -6.10
CA LEU A 339 -1.90 -8.43 -5.98
C LEU A 339 -1.76 -7.59 -4.70
N GLU A 340 -2.80 -7.53 -3.86
CA GLU A 340 -2.73 -6.88 -2.54
C GLU A 340 -1.97 -7.74 -1.51
N VAL A 341 -1.86 -9.05 -1.75
CA VAL A 341 -1.12 -10.00 -0.90
C VAL A 341 0.12 -10.48 -1.65
N TYR A 342 1.14 -9.63 -1.70
CA TYR A 342 2.40 -9.95 -2.38
C TYR A 342 3.59 -9.86 -1.42
N TYR A 343 4.64 -10.63 -1.69
CA TYR A 343 5.81 -10.77 -0.81
C TYR A 343 6.43 -9.44 -0.37
N PRO A 344 7.14 -9.43 0.76
CA PRO A 344 8.02 -8.33 1.10
C PRO A 344 8.99 -8.05 -0.08
N PRO A 345 9.22 -6.78 -0.47
CA PRO A 345 10.26 -6.43 -1.44
C PRO A 345 11.61 -7.07 -1.05
N ALA A 346 12.43 -7.47 -2.03
CA ALA A 346 13.74 -8.15 -1.82
C ALA A 346 14.66 -7.48 -0.78
N ALA A 347 14.46 -6.19 -0.55
CA ALA A 347 15.19 -5.40 0.41
C ALA A 347 14.82 -5.71 1.89
N PHE A 348 13.82 -6.56 2.15
CA PHE A 348 13.37 -6.99 3.48
C PHE A 348 13.79 -8.42 3.88
N SER A 349 14.43 -9.20 2.99
CA SER A 349 14.84 -10.58 3.29
C SER A 349 16.25 -10.64 3.86
N ALA A 350 16.39 -10.42 5.17
CA ALA A 350 17.65 -10.66 5.88
C ALA A 350 17.58 -11.82 6.88
N SER A 351 16.42 -12.45 7.15
CA SER A 351 16.31 -13.43 8.23
C SER A 351 15.37 -14.63 8.05
N THR A 352 14.81 -14.89 6.87
CA THR A 352 14.09 -16.15 6.62
C THR A 352 14.64 -16.83 5.38
N SER A 353 14.98 -18.11 5.53
CA SER A 353 15.43 -19.03 4.46
C SER A 353 14.32 -19.39 3.46
N GLU A 354 13.29 -18.55 3.31
CA GLU A 354 12.20 -18.77 2.37
C GLU A 354 12.46 -17.97 1.09
N SER A 355 12.84 -18.74 0.07
CA SER A 355 13.04 -18.41 -1.34
C SER A 355 12.19 -17.26 -1.88
N HIS A 356 12.91 -16.23 -2.36
CA HIS A 356 12.68 -15.30 -3.49
C HIS A 356 11.26 -14.74 -3.76
N PRO A 357 11.12 -13.43 -4.05
CA PRO A 357 10.00 -13.01 -4.90
C PRO A 357 10.16 -13.77 -6.22
N SER A 358 9.17 -14.58 -6.56
CA SER A 358 9.14 -15.23 -7.87
C SER A 358 9.23 -14.14 -8.93
N PRO A 359 10.22 -14.19 -9.84
CA PRO A 359 10.48 -13.09 -10.73
C PRO A 359 9.24 -12.86 -11.60
N GLU A 360 8.79 -11.62 -11.67
CA GLU A 360 7.95 -11.15 -12.76
C GLU A 360 8.57 -11.62 -14.08
N ILE A 361 7.79 -12.29 -14.93
CA ILE A 361 8.22 -12.66 -16.27
C ILE A 361 7.54 -11.68 -17.22
N PRO A 362 8.21 -10.56 -17.56
CA PRO A 362 7.63 -9.58 -18.46
C PRO A 362 7.51 -10.14 -19.87
N HIS A 363 6.33 -9.99 -20.45
CA HIS A 363 6.04 -10.24 -21.87
C HIS A 363 5.88 -8.93 -22.66
N CYS A 364 6.19 -7.81 -22.02
CA CYS A 364 6.20 -6.49 -22.60
C CYS A 364 7.54 -5.78 -22.38
N GLN A 365 7.79 -4.77 -23.19
CA GLN A 365 8.89 -3.84 -23.04
C GLN A 365 8.31 -2.43 -22.93
N ILE A 366 8.60 -1.77 -21.82
CA ILE A 366 8.21 -0.38 -21.56
C ILE A 366 9.48 0.47 -21.54
N THR A 367 9.57 1.44 -22.44
CA THR A 367 10.73 2.33 -22.57
C THR A 367 10.29 3.78 -22.41
N THR A 368 11.22 4.65 -22.03
CA THR A 368 10.99 6.10 -21.97
C THR A 368 11.79 6.77 -23.07
N HIS A 369 11.15 7.61 -23.88
CA HIS A 369 11.84 8.42 -24.87
C HIS A 369 12.73 9.46 -24.15
N PRO A 370 14.03 9.53 -24.48
CA PRO A 370 15.01 10.26 -23.68
C PRO A 370 14.79 11.78 -23.64
N ILE A 371 14.16 12.36 -24.67
CA ILE A 371 13.97 13.82 -24.80
C ILE A 371 12.56 14.23 -24.38
N SER A 372 11.53 13.57 -24.94
CA SER A 372 10.13 13.90 -24.65
C SER A 372 9.62 13.29 -23.35
N GLY A 373 10.36 12.35 -22.74
CA GLY A 373 9.90 11.64 -21.55
C GLY A 373 8.66 10.77 -21.77
N GLN A 374 8.22 10.60 -23.02
CA GLN A 374 7.06 9.78 -23.41
C GLN A 374 7.37 8.31 -23.14
N ILE A 375 6.38 7.58 -22.65
CA ILE A 375 6.51 6.13 -22.49
C ILE A 375 6.20 5.44 -23.82
N ARG A 376 6.84 4.32 -24.12
CA ARG A 376 6.54 3.47 -25.27
C ARG A 376 6.41 2.05 -24.77
N VAL A 377 5.28 1.42 -25.05
CA VAL A 377 4.96 0.07 -24.60
C VAL A 377 4.93 -0.84 -25.82
N SER A 378 5.57 -2.00 -25.77
CA SER A 378 5.55 -2.96 -26.88
C SER A 378 5.43 -4.37 -26.33
N GLY A 379 4.71 -5.25 -27.02
CA GLY A 379 4.36 -6.57 -26.49
C GLY A 379 3.21 -7.19 -27.27
N LYS A 380 2.67 -8.32 -26.80
CA LYS A 380 1.59 -9.00 -27.52
C LYS A 380 0.22 -8.45 -27.13
N SER A 381 -0.70 -8.39 -28.09
CA SER A 381 -2.08 -7.96 -27.88
C SER A 381 -3.05 -8.68 -28.79
N TRP A 382 -4.30 -8.85 -28.35
CA TRP A 382 -5.35 -9.49 -29.12
C TRP A 382 -6.70 -8.80 -28.89
N PRO A 383 -7.71 -9.02 -29.74
CA PRO A 383 -9.06 -8.50 -29.50
C PRO A 383 -9.56 -8.97 -28.15
N PHE A 384 -10.18 -8.07 -27.39
CA PHE A 384 -10.66 -8.39 -26.04
C PHE A 384 -11.69 -9.53 -26.05
N ALA A 385 -12.52 -9.59 -27.11
CA ALA A 385 -13.48 -10.68 -27.30
C ALA A 385 -12.84 -12.08 -27.36
N ASN A 386 -11.59 -12.21 -27.80
CA ASN A 386 -10.90 -13.50 -27.82
C ASN A 386 -10.52 -13.96 -26.41
N LEU A 387 -10.12 -13.04 -25.53
CA LEU A 387 -9.89 -13.36 -24.11
C LEU A 387 -11.17 -13.86 -23.45
N LEU A 388 -12.29 -13.20 -23.72
CA LEU A 388 -13.59 -13.60 -23.19
C LEU A 388 -14.03 -14.98 -23.69
N LYS A 389 -13.81 -15.29 -24.98
CA LYS A 389 -14.06 -16.63 -25.53
C LYS A 389 -13.20 -17.69 -24.82
N TYR A 390 -11.91 -17.40 -24.63
CA TYR A 390 -11.00 -18.29 -23.90
C TYR A 390 -11.48 -18.54 -22.46
N TRP A 391 -11.77 -17.47 -21.74
CA TRP A 391 -12.32 -17.49 -20.39
C TRP A 391 -13.61 -18.29 -20.26
N HIS A 392 -14.54 -18.13 -21.21
CA HIS A 392 -15.81 -18.85 -21.23
C HIS A 392 -15.63 -20.36 -21.46
N LEU A 393 -14.72 -20.76 -22.36
CA LEU A 393 -14.45 -22.17 -22.65
C LEU A 393 -13.83 -22.93 -21.47
N ARG A 394 -13.15 -22.21 -20.57
CA ARG A 394 -12.51 -22.75 -19.38
C ARG A 394 -13.30 -22.45 -18.10
N TRP A 395 -14.46 -21.82 -18.22
CA TRP A 395 -15.30 -21.50 -17.09
C TRP A 395 -15.87 -22.79 -16.49
N ASP A 396 -15.56 -23.05 -15.23
CA ASP A 396 -16.21 -24.10 -14.46
C ASP A 396 -17.10 -23.44 -13.40
N PRO A 397 -18.43 -23.63 -13.42
CA PRO A 397 -19.32 -23.05 -12.41
C PRO A 397 -19.13 -23.64 -11.01
N TYR A 398 -18.36 -24.72 -10.87
CA TYR A 398 -18.05 -25.39 -9.60
C TYR A 398 -16.65 -25.09 -9.07
N LEU A 399 -15.77 -24.50 -9.89
CA LEU A 399 -14.44 -24.04 -9.48
C LEU A 399 -14.45 -22.52 -9.63
N ASP A 400 -14.15 -21.76 -8.57
CA ASP A 400 -13.99 -20.31 -8.67
C ASP A 400 -12.79 -20.00 -9.59
N THR A 401 -13.02 -19.94 -10.91
CA THR A 401 -11.95 -19.65 -11.88
C THR A 401 -11.58 -18.18 -11.70
N PRO A 402 -10.36 -17.86 -11.25
CA PRO A 402 -10.05 -16.53 -10.76
C PRO A 402 -9.63 -15.67 -11.96
N GLN A 403 -10.63 -15.27 -12.75
CA GLN A 403 -10.51 -14.31 -13.85
C GLN A 403 -11.13 -12.99 -13.40
N LYS A 404 -10.48 -11.89 -13.70
CA LYS A 404 -10.92 -10.58 -13.21
C LYS A 404 -10.68 -9.50 -14.24
N ILE A 405 -11.67 -8.63 -14.39
CA ILE A 405 -11.57 -7.34 -15.05
C ILE A 405 -11.76 -6.29 -13.96
N MET A 406 -10.87 -5.31 -13.94
CA MET A 406 -10.96 -4.17 -13.06
C MET A 406 -10.81 -2.91 -13.91
N LEU A 407 -11.78 -1.99 -13.81
CA LEU A 407 -11.86 -0.82 -14.69
C LEU A 407 -11.31 0.43 -14.02
N ASP A 408 -10.76 1.33 -14.84
CA ASP A 408 -10.49 2.70 -14.46
C ASP A 408 -11.82 3.45 -14.29
N ASP A 409 -11.86 4.36 -13.33
CA ASP A 409 -12.97 5.27 -13.07
C ASP A 409 -12.97 6.40 -14.11
N SER A 410 -13.35 6.02 -15.32
CA SER A 410 -13.57 6.92 -16.44
C SER A 410 -15.06 7.16 -16.64
N SER A 411 -15.44 8.43 -16.76
CA SER A 411 -16.81 8.85 -17.10
C SER A 411 -17.31 8.22 -18.41
N HIS A 412 -16.39 7.82 -19.29
CA HIS A 412 -16.67 7.16 -20.57
C HIS A 412 -17.16 5.71 -20.42
N THR A 413 -16.78 5.01 -19.35
CA THR A 413 -17.02 3.57 -19.20
C THR A 413 -18.03 3.27 -18.10
N LEU A 414 -17.84 3.78 -16.89
CA LEU A 414 -18.65 3.37 -15.73
C LEU A 414 -20.10 3.87 -15.78
N GLY A 415 -20.35 5.07 -16.32
CA GLY A 415 -21.69 5.65 -16.41
C GLY A 415 -22.63 4.97 -17.41
N ARG A 416 -22.10 4.08 -18.26
CA ARG A 416 -22.86 3.38 -19.32
C ARG A 416 -23.04 1.89 -19.05
N LEU A 417 -22.30 1.35 -18.07
CA LEU A 417 -22.45 -0.04 -17.66
C LEU A 417 -23.68 -0.20 -16.75
N PRO A 418 -24.37 -1.36 -16.79
CA PRO A 418 -25.41 -1.66 -15.82
C PRO A 418 -24.90 -1.51 -14.38
N PRO A 419 -25.70 -0.96 -13.43
CA PRO A 419 -25.25 -0.74 -12.04
C PRO A 419 -24.70 -1.99 -11.33
N ARG A 420 -25.18 -3.18 -11.73
CA ARG A 420 -24.69 -4.46 -11.20
C ARG A 420 -23.29 -4.85 -11.68
N LEU A 421 -22.80 -4.22 -12.75
CA LEU A 421 -21.51 -4.48 -13.41
C LEU A 421 -20.53 -3.31 -13.26
N SER A 422 -21.00 -2.09 -12.96
CA SER A 422 -20.14 -0.93 -12.67
C SER A 422 -19.55 -0.95 -11.24
N GLN A 423 -19.47 -2.13 -10.63
CA GLN A 423 -18.91 -2.30 -9.29
C GLN A 423 -17.39 -2.38 -9.36
N PHE A 424 -16.70 -1.69 -8.45
CA PHE A 424 -15.24 -1.58 -8.47
C PHE A 424 -14.51 -2.91 -8.26
N ASN A 425 -15.10 -3.82 -7.49
CA ASN A 425 -14.59 -5.16 -7.23
C ASN A 425 -15.71 -6.16 -7.49
N LEU A 426 -16.03 -6.35 -8.77
CA LEU A 426 -16.88 -7.48 -9.13
C LEU A 426 -16.19 -8.78 -8.67
N PRO A 427 -16.92 -9.67 -7.99
CA PRO A 427 -16.35 -10.95 -7.61
C PRO A 427 -15.98 -11.77 -8.84
N PRO A 428 -15.06 -12.74 -8.71
CA PRO A 428 -14.60 -13.60 -9.80
C PRO A 428 -15.67 -14.66 -10.17
N ASP A 429 -16.90 -14.22 -10.41
CA ASP A 429 -18.02 -15.05 -10.83
C ASP A 429 -18.46 -14.69 -12.26
N ASN A 430 -19.56 -15.29 -12.74
CA ASN A 430 -20.10 -15.06 -14.09
C ASN A 430 -20.31 -13.57 -14.45
N ARG A 431 -20.40 -12.67 -13.45
CA ARG A 431 -20.48 -11.22 -13.70
C ARG A 431 -19.22 -10.66 -14.37
N GLN A 432 -18.06 -11.28 -14.21
CA GLN A 432 -16.84 -10.89 -14.93
C GLN A 432 -16.99 -11.11 -16.44
N PHE A 433 -17.54 -12.26 -16.83
CA PHE A 433 -17.84 -12.53 -18.23
C PHE A 433 -18.92 -11.58 -18.79
N GLU A 434 -19.99 -11.33 -18.02
CA GLU A 434 -21.03 -10.36 -18.41
C GLU A 434 -20.50 -8.92 -18.52
N LEU A 435 -19.58 -8.53 -17.63
CA LEU A 435 -18.88 -7.25 -17.72
C LEU A 435 -18.09 -7.18 -19.02
N GLY A 436 -17.29 -8.21 -19.31
CA GLY A 436 -16.51 -8.29 -20.54
C GLY A 436 -17.36 -8.15 -21.80
N LYS A 437 -18.46 -8.90 -21.90
CA LYS A 437 -19.40 -8.79 -23.03
C LYS A 437 -20.00 -7.39 -23.15
N SER A 438 -20.38 -6.78 -22.02
CA SER A 438 -20.92 -5.43 -21.99
C SER A 438 -19.90 -4.40 -22.50
N LEU A 439 -18.63 -4.56 -22.15
CA LEU A 439 -17.55 -3.68 -22.64
C LEU A 439 -17.35 -3.83 -24.15
N VAL A 440 -17.31 -5.06 -24.67
CA VAL A 440 -17.18 -5.29 -26.13
C VAL A 440 -18.36 -4.69 -26.89
N ALA A 441 -19.59 -4.87 -26.39
CA ALA A 441 -20.78 -4.30 -27.00
C ALA A 441 -20.79 -2.77 -26.96
N LEU A 442 -20.32 -2.18 -25.85
CA LEU A 442 -20.31 -0.72 -25.63
C LEU A 442 -19.21 -0.01 -26.42
N LEU A 443 -18.01 -0.57 -26.44
CA LEU A 443 -16.79 0.08 -26.95
C LEU A 443 -16.40 -0.40 -28.36
N GLY A 444 -17.01 -1.49 -28.83
CA GLY A 444 -16.79 -2.07 -30.14
C GLY A 444 -15.65 -3.08 -30.18
N GLU A 445 -15.92 -4.28 -30.69
CA GLU A 445 -14.96 -5.39 -30.76
C GLU A 445 -13.67 -5.05 -31.52
N ALA A 446 -13.77 -4.24 -32.57
CA ALA A 446 -12.60 -3.81 -33.36
C ALA A 446 -11.71 -2.78 -32.65
N ASN A 447 -12.22 -2.14 -31.59
CA ASN A 447 -11.53 -1.07 -30.88
C ASN A 447 -10.98 -1.53 -29.53
N LEU A 448 -11.48 -2.63 -28.96
CA LEU A 448 -11.11 -3.08 -27.63
C LEU A 448 -10.13 -4.26 -27.71
N ILE A 449 -8.94 -4.10 -27.14
CA ILE A 449 -7.92 -5.13 -27.06
C ILE A 449 -7.53 -5.41 -25.62
N TRP A 450 -6.92 -6.56 -25.38
CA TRP A 450 -6.07 -6.76 -24.21
C TRP A 450 -4.61 -6.83 -24.65
N PHE A 451 -3.74 -6.25 -23.83
CA PHE A 451 -2.29 -6.24 -24.00
C PHE A 451 -1.65 -7.01 -22.85
N LEU A 452 -0.79 -7.97 -23.17
CA LEU A 452 -0.13 -8.80 -22.17
C LEU A 452 1.06 -8.07 -21.58
N LEU A 453 1.02 -7.81 -20.26
CA LEU A 453 2.16 -7.25 -19.53
C LEU A 453 3.17 -8.34 -19.20
N GLY A 454 2.70 -9.48 -18.70
CA GLY A 454 3.55 -10.57 -18.25
C GLY A 454 2.82 -11.58 -17.37
N GLU A 455 3.59 -12.42 -16.71
CA GLU A 455 3.11 -13.40 -15.74
C GLU A 455 3.85 -13.28 -14.39
N THR A 456 3.17 -13.67 -13.31
CA THR A 456 3.72 -13.70 -11.95
C THR A 456 3.07 -14.80 -11.11
N LEU A 457 3.76 -15.23 -10.05
CA LEU A 457 3.20 -16.15 -9.07
C LEU A 457 2.43 -15.38 -8.00
N VAL A 458 1.15 -15.73 -7.81
CA VAL A 458 0.30 -15.17 -6.77
C VAL A 458 -0.02 -16.24 -5.73
N ARG A 459 0.06 -15.86 -4.46
CA ARG A 459 -0.30 -16.73 -3.34
C ARG A 459 -1.83 -16.84 -3.23
N THR A 460 -2.36 -18.03 -3.42
CA THR A 460 -3.79 -18.31 -3.16
C THR A 460 -3.98 -18.76 -1.70
N ARG A 461 -5.16 -18.52 -1.12
CA ARG A 461 -5.44 -18.82 0.31
C ARG A 461 -6.40 -20.00 0.53
N GLU A 462 -6.98 -20.58 -0.51
CA GLU A 462 -8.11 -21.50 -0.34
C GLU A 462 -7.73 -22.85 0.28
N TYR A 463 -6.50 -23.36 0.10
CA TYR A 463 -6.09 -24.68 0.58
C TYR A 463 -4.61 -24.78 1.06
N GLY A 464 -4.09 -23.74 1.71
CA GLY A 464 -2.67 -23.65 2.10
C GLY A 464 -1.84 -22.78 1.15
N PRO A 465 -0.49 -22.72 1.28
CA PRO A 465 0.36 -21.88 0.44
C PRO A 465 0.52 -22.52 -0.96
N VAL A 466 -0.53 -22.48 -1.76
CA VAL A 466 -0.47 -22.84 -3.17
C VAL A 466 -0.18 -21.57 -3.96
N TYR A 467 0.83 -21.61 -4.82
CA TYR A 467 1.12 -20.53 -5.76
C TYR A 467 0.53 -20.90 -7.10
N ALA A 468 -0.13 -19.94 -7.73
CA ALA A 468 -0.65 -20.07 -9.08
C ALA A 468 0.06 -19.07 -10.00
N ASN A 469 0.29 -19.48 -11.24
CA ASN A 469 0.74 -18.58 -12.30
C ASN A 469 -0.44 -17.72 -12.75
N TRP A 470 -0.27 -16.40 -12.67
CA TRP A 470 -1.24 -15.42 -13.13
C TRP A 470 -0.69 -14.66 -14.31
N PHE A 471 -1.50 -14.58 -15.36
CA PHE A 471 -1.30 -13.64 -16.46
C PHE A 471 -1.93 -12.30 -16.11
N LEU A 472 -1.21 -11.24 -16.47
CA LEU A 472 -1.54 -9.86 -16.14
C LEU A 472 -1.53 -9.02 -17.42
N GLY A 473 -2.58 -8.24 -17.65
CA GLY A 473 -2.74 -7.46 -18.86
C GLY A 473 -3.50 -6.15 -18.69
N LEU A 474 -3.30 -5.25 -19.64
CA LEU A 474 -4.05 -4.01 -19.76
C LEU A 474 -5.25 -4.20 -20.69
N VAL A 475 -6.38 -3.58 -20.38
CA VAL A 475 -7.53 -3.47 -21.28
C VAL A 475 -7.50 -2.09 -21.92
N LEU A 476 -7.50 -2.07 -23.26
CA LEU A 476 -7.11 -0.89 -24.02
C LEU A 476 -8.10 -0.61 -25.15
N LEU A 477 -8.48 0.66 -25.28
CA LEU A 477 -9.45 1.15 -26.26
C LEU A 477 -8.76 2.00 -27.32
N ARG A 478 -8.94 1.64 -28.58
CA ARG A 478 -8.50 2.45 -29.72
C ARG A 478 -9.37 3.71 -29.81
N ARG A 479 -8.73 4.87 -30.00
CA ARG A 479 -9.37 6.14 -30.36
C ARG A 479 -9.03 6.47 -31.82
N PRO A 480 -9.80 5.99 -32.82
CA PRO A 480 -9.41 6.07 -34.23
C PRO A 480 -9.25 7.50 -34.73
N GLU A 481 -10.06 8.42 -34.22
CA GLU A 481 -10.03 9.85 -34.59
C GLU A 481 -8.79 10.56 -34.05
N GLU A 482 -8.20 10.04 -32.98
CA GLU A 482 -7.09 10.69 -32.27
C GLU A 482 -5.75 9.95 -32.50
N GLY A 483 -5.79 8.74 -33.06
CA GLY A 483 -4.60 7.99 -33.45
C GLY A 483 -3.85 7.31 -32.29
N TRP A 484 -4.44 7.27 -31.09
CA TRP A 484 -3.83 6.68 -29.90
C TRP A 484 -4.75 5.66 -29.22
N TRP A 485 -4.27 5.08 -28.13
CA TRP A 485 -4.96 4.06 -27.37
C TRP A 485 -5.07 4.44 -25.90
N GLU A 486 -6.28 4.31 -25.36
CA GLU A 486 -6.62 4.65 -23.98
C GLU A 486 -6.67 3.42 -23.10
N ARG A 487 -6.16 3.56 -21.88
CA ARG A 487 -6.34 2.56 -20.82
C ARG A 487 -7.78 2.59 -20.31
N VAL A 488 -8.44 1.44 -20.37
CA VAL A 488 -9.80 1.25 -19.80
C VAL A 488 -9.73 0.55 -18.44
N GLY A 489 -8.67 -0.23 -18.20
CA GLY A 489 -8.47 -0.95 -16.96
C GLY A 489 -7.42 -2.05 -17.10
N VAL A 490 -7.53 -3.05 -16.24
CA VAL A 490 -6.65 -4.22 -16.20
C VAL A 490 -7.47 -5.51 -16.23
N CYS A 491 -6.82 -6.58 -16.68
CA CYS A 491 -7.34 -7.93 -16.62
C CYS A 491 -6.28 -8.88 -16.06
N SER A 492 -6.74 -9.90 -15.37
CA SER A 492 -5.88 -10.90 -14.70
C SER A 492 -6.59 -12.24 -14.69
N TRP A 493 -5.83 -13.32 -14.85
CA TRP A 493 -6.37 -14.67 -14.72
C TRP A 493 -5.29 -15.70 -14.39
N ASN A 494 -5.70 -16.77 -13.71
CA ASN A 494 -4.86 -17.95 -13.53
C ASN A 494 -4.72 -18.71 -14.86
N ALA A 495 -3.48 -19.01 -15.24
CA ALA A 495 -3.11 -19.74 -16.44
C ALA A 495 -3.73 -21.14 -16.53
N GLY A 496 -3.88 -21.84 -15.40
CA GLY A 496 -4.05 -23.30 -15.40
C GLY A 496 -2.82 -24.03 -15.99
N GLU A 497 -2.81 -25.36 -15.95
CA GLU A 497 -1.70 -26.17 -16.49
C GLU A 497 -1.66 -26.21 -18.04
N ASP A 498 -2.77 -25.88 -18.71
CA ASP A 498 -2.96 -26.05 -20.16
C ASP A 498 -2.82 -24.75 -20.99
N PHE A 499 -2.49 -23.60 -20.40
CA PHE A 499 -2.39 -22.36 -21.17
C PHE A 499 -1.02 -22.22 -21.83
N SER A 500 -1.01 -22.22 -23.17
CA SER A 500 0.16 -21.93 -23.98
C SER A 500 -0.04 -20.66 -24.80
N LEU A 501 0.84 -19.67 -24.59
CA LEU A 501 0.92 -18.47 -25.43
C LEU A 501 1.21 -18.79 -26.91
N ALA A 502 1.77 -19.97 -27.20
CA ALA A 502 2.15 -20.38 -28.55
C ALA A 502 0.96 -20.89 -29.39
N GLU A 503 -0.17 -21.22 -28.78
CA GLU A 503 -1.35 -21.78 -29.46
C GLU A 503 -2.40 -20.72 -29.82
N GLN A 504 -2.16 -19.45 -29.45
CA GLN A 504 -3.07 -18.35 -29.75
C GLN A 504 -2.69 -17.69 -31.09
N PRO A 505 -3.61 -17.53 -32.07
CA PRO A 505 -3.31 -16.80 -33.30
C PRO A 505 -2.98 -15.34 -32.96
N GLU A 506 -1.71 -14.97 -33.10
CA GLU A 506 -1.21 -13.62 -32.84
C GLU A 506 -1.82 -12.63 -33.83
N LEU A 507 -2.37 -11.52 -33.33
CA LEU A 507 -2.49 -10.33 -34.19
C LEU A 507 -1.11 -9.66 -34.27
N PRO A 508 -0.75 -9.07 -35.42
CA PRO A 508 0.36 -8.12 -35.46
C PRO A 508 0.13 -7.08 -34.37
N CYS A 509 1.09 -6.97 -33.47
CA CYS A 509 1.11 -5.93 -32.45
C CYS A 509 0.92 -4.56 -33.14
N PRO A 510 -0.03 -3.70 -32.73
CA PRO A 510 0.13 -2.29 -33.02
C PRO A 510 1.46 -1.87 -32.40
N GLN A 511 2.36 -1.23 -33.14
CA GLN A 511 3.42 -0.50 -32.44
C GLN A 511 2.74 0.51 -31.53
N TRP A 512 2.70 0.19 -30.24
CA TRP A 512 2.18 1.02 -29.17
C TRP A 512 3.27 2.04 -28.83
N GLU A 513 3.53 2.96 -29.75
CA GLU A 513 4.01 4.26 -29.32
C GLU A 513 2.87 4.85 -28.49
N LEU A 514 3.10 5.15 -27.21
CA LEU A 514 2.12 5.86 -26.41
C LEU A 514 2.07 7.28 -27.00
N PHE A 515 1.28 7.45 -28.04
CA PHE A 515 1.05 8.72 -28.70
C PHE A 515 -0.04 9.47 -27.94
N GLU A 516 0.15 9.69 -26.64
CA GLU A 516 -0.65 10.65 -25.89
C GLU A 516 0.07 12.01 -25.95
N GLY A 517 0.12 12.60 -27.14
CA GLY A 517 0.44 14.02 -27.37
C GLY A 517 1.92 14.44 -27.32
N GLN A 518 2.26 15.43 -28.14
CA GLN A 518 3.45 16.25 -27.95
C GLN A 518 3.35 16.97 -26.60
N LEU A 519 4.45 16.97 -25.82
CA LEU A 519 4.69 18.08 -24.91
C LEU A 519 4.77 19.33 -25.80
N GLY A 520 3.84 20.26 -25.59
CA GLY A 520 3.94 21.59 -26.19
C GLY A 520 5.21 22.30 -25.75
#